data_AF-A0A9P6IL82-F1
#
_entry.id   AF-A0A9P6IL82-F1
#
_cell.length_a   1.000
_cell.length_b   1.000
_cell.length_c   1.000
_cell.angle_alpha   90.00
_cell.angle_beta   90.00
_cell.angle_gamma   90.00
#
_symmetry.space_group_name_H-M   'P 1'
#
loop_
_entity.id
_entity.type
_entity.pdbx_description
1 polymer ?
#
loop_
_entity_poly.entity_id
_entity_poly.type
_entity_poly.pdbx_seq_one_letter_code
_entity_poly.pdbx_strand_id
1 'polypeptide(L)'
;EEQLALYAQEGTQGRIPSSYLKVLALLSGELKVNIAPKGEPIQTVADGLDWRRTFGLYLWHSITPGANLKEAVEQYTVSMSMSKTIARPHPWYHQDIQDQDPKYYDFLFQLIALSTMPSKNLEDTLHPLGMTPACIDYRQSWLFYMVLTQSLHVGRFRSETSHTKICQDFMFQLETLGLWEWAVFIALHLESAETREMVVRQLMSFLHRTLQIPMAWIWIARATRAKYQGDVTWEVFSLLKGGEHQKGHGLVLSQLAPACILRGQLPILDHILGMIDQSKVSGWETGGSIYQKYVKCCTDFEVSIGRLKLKGKVSYSSDLVPEQDIHNLQIDVQQLMTKLPLLMAQRIEANPELQVCVAEMASKCTNVLRALKDLTIQESATLTDLPLTEEQRMSTVQKISSDYFDEILTVAETSVC
;
A
#
# COMPACT_ATOMS: atom_id res chain seq x y z
N GLU A 1 13.20 -43.08 -50.01
CA GLU A 1 14.64 -43.36 -49.80
C GLU A 1 15.24 -44.17 -50.95
N GLU A 2 14.69 -45.35 -51.27
CA GLU A 2 15.20 -46.23 -52.33
C GLU A 2 15.41 -45.53 -53.68
N GLN A 3 14.45 -44.72 -54.12
CA GLN A 3 14.56 -43.97 -55.39
C GLN A 3 15.71 -42.95 -55.39
N LEU A 4 15.97 -42.29 -54.26
CA LEU A 4 17.08 -41.33 -54.14
C LEU A 4 18.43 -42.05 -54.14
N ALA A 5 18.50 -43.21 -53.50
CA ALA A 5 19.70 -44.06 -53.50
C ALA A 5 20.03 -44.55 -54.92
N LEU A 6 19.03 -44.95 -55.70
CA LEU A 6 19.21 -45.33 -57.11
C LEU A 6 19.75 -44.17 -57.95
N TYR A 7 19.18 -42.98 -57.83
CA TYR A 7 19.68 -41.79 -58.55
C TYR A 7 21.10 -41.38 -58.13
N ALA A 8 21.46 -41.59 -56.85
CA ALA A 8 22.82 -41.38 -56.37
C ALA A 8 23.82 -42.39 -56.95
N GLN A 9 23.42 -43.68 -57.05
CA GLN A 9 24.23 -44.76 -57.62
C GLN A 9 24.43 -44.59 -59.13
N GLU A 10 23.38 -44.22 -59.86
CA GLU A 10 23.41 -44.00 -61.32
C GLU A 10 24.06 -42.67 -61.74
N GLY A 11 24.30 -41.75 -60.79
CA GLY A 11 24.89 -40.45 -61.08
C GLY A 11 24.02 -39.51 -61.91
N THR A 12 22.71 -39.76 -61.96
CA THR A 12 21.73 -39.02 -62.78
C THR A 12 21.23 -37.72 -62.12
N GLN A 13 21.73 -37.39 -60.92
CA GLN A 13 21.32 -36.22 -60.12
C GLN A 13 21.41 -34.89 -60.89
N GLY A 14 22.37 -34.73 -61.82
CA GLY A 14 22.50 -33.51 -62.62
C GLY A 14 21.52 -33.36 -63.79
N ARG A 15 20.77 -34.41 -64.14
CA ARG A 15 19.76 -34.37 -65.22
C ARG A 15 18.34 -34.15 -64.72
N ILE A 16 18.11 -34.33 -63.42
CA ILE A 16 16.79 -34.24 -62.81
C ILE A 16 16.59 -32.82 -62.27
N PRO A 17 15.40 -32.21 -62.44
CA PRO A 17 15.10 -30.91 -61.83
C PRO A 17 15.28 -30.95 -60.30
N SER A 18 15.96 -29.94 -59.75
CA SER A 18 16.21 -29.83 -58.30
C SER A 18 14.93 -29.79 -57.46
N SER A 19 13.85 -29.21 -58.01
CA SER A 19 12.52 -29.21 -57.38
C SER A 19 11.95 -30.62 -57.20
N TYR A 20 12.17 -31.52 -58.15
CA TYR A 20 11.69 -32.90 -58.08
C TYR A 20 12.48 -33.71 -57.04
N LEU A 21 13.81 -33.51 -56.98
CA LEU A 21 14.65 -34.10 -55.96
C LEU A 21 14.29 -33.61 -54.55
N LYS A 22 13.95 -32.33 -54.38
CA LYS A 22 13.44 -31.78 -53.11
C LYS A 22 12.16 -32.47 -52.65
N VAL A 23 11.21 -32.73 -53.54
CA VAL A 23 9.95 -33.43 -53.20
C VAL A 23 10.23 -34.87 -52.77
N LEU A 24 11.10 -35.59 -53.50
CA LEU A 24 11.48 -36.95 -53.11
C LEU A 24 12.21 -36.98 -51.75
N ALA A 25 13.05 -35.99 -51.47
CA ALA A 25 13.73 -35.84 -50.18
C ALA A 25 12.74 -35.58 -49.03
N LEU A 26 11.71 -34.77 -49.26
CA LEU A 26 10.63 -34.55 -48.30
C LEU A 26 9.83 -35.82 -48.02
N LEU A 27 9.54 -36.61 -49.05
CA LEU A 27 8.81 -37.88 -48.90
C LEU A 27 9.63 -38.95 -48.19
N SER A 28 10.96 -38.91 -48.28
CA SER A 28 11.84 -39.78 -47.49
C SER A 28 11.95 -39.36 -46.02
N GLY A 29 11.56 -38.15 -45.64
CA GLY A 29 11.80 -37.62 -44.30
C GLY A 29 13.26 -37.27 -44.00
N GLU A 30 14.21 -37.66 -44.86
CA GLU A 30 15.61 -37.24 -44.78
C GLU A 30 15.81 -35.83 -45.34
N LEU A 31 15.78 -34.82 -44.46
CA LEU A 31 15.99 -33.41 -44.83
C LEU A 31 17.48 -33.05 -45.07
N LYS A 32 18.41 -33.96 -44.75
CA LYS A 32 19.87 -33.76 -44.85
C LYS A 32 20.48 -34.20 -46.19
N VAL A 33 19.67 -34.72 -47.11
CA VAL A 33 20.17 -35.23 -48.39
C VAL A 33 20.74 -34.07 -49.22
N ASN A 34 21.96 -34.25 -49.73
CA ASN A 34 22.54 -33.32 -50.70
C ASN A 34 21.82 -33.48 -52.04
N ILE A 35 21.16 -32.41 -52.48
CA ILE A 35 20.38 -32.36 -53.71
C ILE A 35 21.18 -31.72 -54.85
N ALA A 36 22.34 -31.13 -54.54
CA ALA A 36 23.20 -30.53 -55.56
C ALA A 36 23.88 -31.60 -56.43
N PRO A 37 24.03 -31.36 -57.75
CA PRO A 37 24.81 -32.24 -58.61
C PRO A 37 26.27 -32.31 -58.15
N LYS A 38 26.96 -33.42 -58.50
CA LYS A 38 28.37 -33.63 -58.14
C LYS A 38 29.24 -32.45 -58.65
N GLY A 39 29.75 -31.64 -57.72
CA GLY A 39 30.64 -30.51 -58.00
C GLY A 39 30.07 -29.12 -57.65
N GLU A 40 28.76 -29.01 -57.38
CA GLU A 40 28.12 -27.78 -56.91
C GLU A 40 28.05 -27.72 -55.37
N PRO A 41 27.91 -26.53 -54.76
CA PRO A 41 27.77 -26.40 -53.31
C PRO A 41 26.58 -27.23 -52.81
N ILE A 42 26.76 -27.89 -51.67
CA ILE A 42 25.74 -28.76 -51.05
C ILE A 42 24.44 -27.97 -50.92
N GLN A 43 23.41 -28.41 -51.66
CA GLN A 43 22.08 -27.80 -51.59
C GLN A 43 21.17 -28.69 -50.76
N THR A 44 20.60 -28.15 -49.69
CA THR A 44 19.61 -28.86 -48.87
C THR A 44 18.19 -28.49 -49.26
N VAL A 45 17.21 -29.28 -48.81
CA VAL A 45 15.79 -28.95 -48.98
C VAL A 45 15.44 -27.62 -48.31
N ALA A 46 16.14 -27.28 -47.22
CA ALA A 46 15.89 -26.13 -46.37
C ALA A 46 16.50 -24.82 -46.90
N ASP A 47 17.28 -24.86 -47.98
CA ASP A 47 17.99 -23.69 -48.47
C ASP A 47 17.02 -22.60 -48.98
N GLY A 48 17.21 -21.38 -48.46
CA GLY A 48 16.41 -20.21 -48.80
C GLY A 48 15.02 -20.16 -48.13
N LEU A 49 14.75 -21.05 -47.16
CA LEU A 49 13.51 -21.03 -46.39
C LEU A 49 13.66 -20.30 -45.06
N ASP A 50 12.61 -19.59 -44.65
CA ASP A 50 12.52 -19.01 -43.31
C ASP A 50 12.58 -20.08 -42.22
N TRP A 51 13.10 -19.74 -41.04
CA TRP A 51 13.21 -20.67 -39.91
C TRP A 51 11.88 -21.36 -39.56
N ARG A 52 10.75 -20.67 -39.73
CA ARG A 52 9.40 -21.22 -39.48
C ARG A 52 9.03 -22.30 -40.48
N ARG A 53 9.36 -22.09 -41.75
CA ARG A 53 9.12 -23.04 -42.84
C ARG A 53 10.04 -24.24 -42.68
N THR A 54 11.32 -23.98 -42.40
CA THR A 54 12.31 -25.02 -42.12
C THR A 54 11.90 -25.87 -40.92
N PHE A 55 11.50 -25.27 -39.79
CA PHE A 55 10.97 -26.00 -38.64
C PHE A 55 9.70 -26.79 -38.99
N GLY A 56 8.80 -26.24 -39.82
CA GLY A 56 7.64 -26.95 -40.35
C GLY A 56 8.00 -28.21 -41.12
N LEU A 57 9.09 -28.18 -41.91
CA LEU A 57 9.60 -29.39 -42.59
C LEU A 57 10.03 -30.46 -41.58
N TYR A 58 10.76 -30.06 -40.52
CA TYR A 58 11.12 -31.00 -39.45
C TYR A 58 9.89 -31.56 -38.75
N LEU A 59 8.90 -30.73 -38.46
CA LEU A 59 7.68 -31.14 -37.76
C LEU A 59 6.81 -32.11 -38.58
N TRP A 60 6.65 -31.85 -39.88
CA TRP A 60 5.72 -32.62 -40.72
C TRP A 60 6.36 -33.80 -41.45
N HIS A 61 7.65 -33.70 -41.78
CA HIS A 61 8.31 -34.68 -42.66
C HIS A 61 9.46 -35.45 -42.00
N SER A 62 10.19 -34.85 -41.04
CA SER A 62 11.32 -35.53 -40.39
C SER A 62 10.91 -36.51 -39.28
N ILE A 63 9.64 -36.48 -38.88
CA ILE A 63 9.14 -37.19 -37.70
C ILE A 63 8.25 -38.34 -38.14
N THR A 64 8.43 -39.49 -37.48
CA THR A 64 7.55 -40.65 -37.65
C THR A 64 6.14 -40.32 -37.13
N PRO A 65 5.07 -40.80 -37.79
CA PRO A 65 3.71 -40.54 -37.33
C PRO A 65 3.54 -41.06 -35.89
N GLY A 66 3.29 -40.14 -34.95
CA GLY A 66 3.15 -40.44 -33.52
C GLY A 66 4.28 -39.95 -32.62
N ALA A 67 5.38 -39.40 -33.16
CA ALA A 67 6.44 -38.83 -32.34
C ALA A 67 6.11 -37.43 -31.79
N ASN A 68 6.74 -37.10 -30.67
CA ASN A 68 6.42 -35.91 -29.89
C ASN A 68 7.08 -34.65 -30.46
N LEU A 69 6.45 -33.49 -30.24
CA LEU A 69 7.00 -32.17 -30.60
C LEU A 69 8.45 -31.97 -30.08
N LYS A 70 8.79 -32.59 -28.96
CA LYS A 70 10.15 -32.55 -28.38
C LYS A 70 11.23 -33.08 -29.35
N GLU A 71 10.98 -34.20 -30.01
CA GLU A 71 11.92 -34.80 -30.95
C GLU A 71 12.12 -33.91 -32.18
N ALA A 72 11.05 -33.24 -32.64
CA ALA A 72 11.11 -32.23 -33.69
C ALA A 72 12.12 -31.13 -33.38
N VAL A 73 12.02 -30.58 -32.16
CA VAL A 73 12.84 -29.46 -31.72
C VAL A 73 14.28 -29.92 -31.50
N GLU A 74 14.51 -31.11 -30.94
CA GLU A 74 15.85 -31.67 -30.77
C GLU A 74 16.54 -31.96 -32.11
N GLN A 75 15.84 -32.56 -33.08
CA GLN A 75 16.39 -32.78 -34.41
C GLN A 75 16.71 -31.47 -35.12
N TYR A 76 15.84 -30.47 -34.97
CA TYR A 76 16.06 -29.13 -35.53
C TYR A 76 17.26 -28.43 -34.87
N THR A 77 17.39 -28.46 -33.54
CA THR A 77 18.51 -27.81 -32.84
C THR A 77 19.85 -28.50 -33.13
N VAL A 78 19.88 -29.82 -33.21
CA VAL A 78 21.06 -30.59 -33.62
C VAL A 78 21.42 -30.27 -35.08
N SER A 79 20.43 -30.14 -35.96
CA SER A 79 20.70 -29.82 -37.36
C SER A 79 21.22 -28.37 -37.50
N MET A 80 20.67 -27.44 -36.73
CA MET A 80 21.11 -26.04 -36.66
C MET A 80 22.55 -25.89 -36.14
N SER A 81 23.03 -26.77 -35.26
CA SER A 81 24.41 -26.74 -34.78
C SER A 81 25.40 -27.36 -35.78
N MET A 82 24.95 -28.35 -36.56
CA MET A 82 25.79 -29.09 -37.51
C MET A 82 25.95 -28.38 -38.86
N SER A 83 24.94 -27.62 -39.31
CA SER A 83 24.94 -27.01 -40.64
C SER A 83 24.55 -25.54 -40.59
N LYS A 84 25.34 -24.69 -41.26
CA LYS A 84 25.07 -23.24 -41.41
C LYS A 84 23.99 -22.94 -42.46
N THR A 85 23.62 -23.92 -43.29
CA THR A 85 22.60 -23.77 -44.34
C THR A 85 21.17 -23.71 -43.79
N ILE A 86 20.98 -24.18 -42.56
CA ILE A 86 19.67 -24.21 -41.90
C ILE A 86 19.40 -22.82 -41.30
N ALA A 87 18.28 -22.23 -41.72
CA ALA A 87 17.85 -20.93 -41.24
C ALA A 87 17.62 -20.96 -39.72
N ARG A 88 18.28 -20.04 -39.01
CA ARG A 88 18.18 -19.93 -37.55
C ARG A 88 16.97 -19.10 -37.14
N PRO A 89 16.39 -19.33 -35.95
CA PRO A 89 15.26 -18.56 -35.46
C PRO A 89 15.70 -17.15 -35.03
N HIS A 90 15.80 -16.25 -36.00
CA HIS A 90 16.01 -14.83 -35.79
C HIS A 90 14.70 -14.14 -35.40
N PRO A 91 14.74 -13.15 -34.49
CA PRO A 91 13.60 -12.28 -34.23
C PRO A 91 13.10 -11.65 -35.53
N TRP A 92 11.80 -11.42 -35.61
CA TRP A 92 11.11 -10.93 -36.81
C TRP A 92 11.67 -9.62 -37.42
N TYR A 93 12.38 -8.80 -36.64
CA TYR A 93 13.03 -7.56 -37.10
C TYR A 93 14.50 -7.73 -37.53
N HIS A 94 15.06 -8.94 -37.46
CA HIS A 94 16.44 -9.28 -37.86
C HIS A 94 16.48 -10.12 -39.16
N GLN A 95 15.49 -9.99 -40.05
CA GLN A 95 15.36 -10.83 -41.26
C GLN A 95 16.55 -10.69 -42.24
N ASP A 96 17.26 -9.56 -42.21
CA ASP A 96 18.33 -9.25 -43.16
C ASP A 96 19.72 -9.78 -42.75
N ILE A 97 19.87 -10.29 -41.51
CA ILE A 97 21.16 -10.76 -40.98
C ILE A 97 21.14 -12.28 -40.86
N GLN A 98 21.19 -12.98 -42.01
CA GLN A 98 21.14 -14.45 -42.06
C GLN A 98 22.48 -15.12 -41.72
N ASP A 99 23.59 -14.39 -41.81
CA ASP A 99 24.94 -14.97 -41.71
C ASP A 99 25.58 -14.93 -40.29
N GLN A 100 24.96 -14.24 -39.33
CA GLN A 100 25.48 -14.13 -37.96
C GLN A 100 24.67 -14.95 -36.97
N ASP A 101 25.34 -15.55 -35.98
CA ASP A 101 24.67 -16.22 -34.86
C ASP A 101 23.82 -15.20 -34.08
N PRO A 102 22.49 -15.39 -33.97
CA PRO A 102 21.65 -14.46 -33.25
C PRO A 102 22.03 -14.45 -31.76
N LYS A 103 22.24 -13.25 -31.21
CA LYS A 103 22.46 -13.08 -29.77
C LYS A 103 21.26 -13.55 -28.95
N TYR A 104 20.05 -13.37 -29.49
CA TYR A 104 18.80 -13.83 -28.91
C TYR A 104 17.95 -14.48 -30.01
N TYR A 105 17.38 -15.64 -29.70
CA TYR A 105 16.46 -16.35 -30.60
C TYR A 105 15.08 -15.71 -30.62
N ASP A 106 14.32 -15.93 -31.70
CA ASP A 106 12.90 -15.55 -31.78
C ASP A 106 12.11 -16.12 -30.59
N PHE A 107 11.34 -15.26 -29.93
CA PHE A 107 10.45 -15.62 -28.84
C PHE A 107 9.54 -16.83 -29.13
N LEU A 108 9.01 -16.94 -30.36
CA LEU A 108 8.13 -18.05 -30.71
C LEU A 108 8.85 -19.40 -30.66
N PHE A 109 10.08 -19.45 -31.18
CA PHE A 109 10.92 -20.62 -31.07
C PHE A 109 11.27 -20.90 -29.62
N GLN A 110 11.55 -19.86 -28.84
CA GLN A 110 11.85 -20.01 -27.43
C GLN A 110 10.67 -20.56 -26.61
N LEU A 111 9.43 -20.17 -26.91
CA LEU A 111 8.20 -20.72 -26.32
C LEU A 111 8.02 -22.21 -26.66
N ILE A 112 8.21 -22.58 -27.92
CA ILE A 112 8.13 -23.99 -28.35
C ILE A 112 9.18 -24.81 -27.61
N ALA A 113 10.41 -24.29 -27.51
CA ALA A 113 11.48 -24.94 -26.76
C ALA A 113 11.19 -24.99 -25.25
N LEU A 114 10.55 -23.98 -24.65
CA LEU A 114 10.15 -23.99 -23.24
C LEU A 114 9.10 -25.07 -22.95
N SER A 115 8.15 -25.27 -23.88
CA SER A 115 7.12 -26.30 -23.73
C SER A 115 7.64 -27.73 -23.83
N THR A 116 8.74 -27.93 -24.55
CA THR A 116 9.29 -29.26 -24.86
C THR A 116 10.52 -29.62 -24.02
N MET A 117 11.33 -28.62 -23.64
CA MET A 117 12.58 -28.81 -22.89
C MET A 117 12.46 -28.21 -21.49
N PRO A 118 12.38 -29.04 -20.43
CA PRO A 118 12.33 -28.55 -19.05
C PRO A 118 13.64 -27.92 -18.58
N SER A 119 14.74 -28.11 -19.32
CA SER A 119 16.05 -27.51 -19.04
C SER A 119 16.17 -26.05 -19.46
N LYS A 120 15.21 -25.52 -20.23
CA LYS A 120 15.27 -24.15 -20.72
C LYS A 120 14.76 -23.18 -19.67
N ASN A 121 15.56 -22.14 -19.43
CA ASN A 121 15.23 -21.12 -18.45
C ASN A 121 14.26 -20.09 -19.01
N LEU A 122 13.36 -19.63 -18.15
CA LEU A 122 12.36 -18.64 -18.51
C LEU A 122 12.99 -17.24 -18.75
N GLU A 123 14.08 -16.92 -18.05
CA GLU A 123 14.83 -15.66 -18.17
C GLU A 123 15.32 -15.39 -19.59
N ASP A 124 15.94 -16.40 -20.21
CA ASP A 124 16.49 -16.29 -21.57
C ASP A 124 15.37 -16.16 -22.62
N THR A 125 14.18 -16.68 -22.28
CA THR A 125 12.98 -16.68 -23.15
C THR A 125 12.24 -15.35 -23.09
N LEU A 126 12.24 -14.69 -21.93
CA LEU A 126 11.51 -13.43 -21.71
C LEU A 126 12.35 -12.19 -22.01
N HIS A 127 13.55 -12.35 -22.59
CA HIS A 127 14.39 -11.21 -22.91
C HIS A 127 13.72 -10.31 -23.98
N PRO A 128 13.66 -8.97 -23.81
CA PRO A 128 12.92 -8.09 -24.71
C PRO A 128 13.42 -8.16 -26.17
N LEU A 129 14.74 -8.32 -26.36
CA LEU A 129 15.37 -8.52 -27.68
C LEU A 129 15.05 -9.87 -28.36
N GLY A 130 14.24 -10.74 -27.77
CA GLY A 130 13.64 -11.86 -28.49
C GLY A 130 12.31 -11.50 -29.16
N MET A 131 11.69 -10.40 -28.73
CA MET A 131 10.28 -10.05 -29.00
C MET A 131 10.15 -8.74 -29.75
N THR A 132 10.90 -7.72 -29.33
CA THR A 132 10.78 -6.33 -29.79
C THR A 132 12.17 -5.81 -30.17
N PRO A 133 12.30 -4.97 -31.22
CA PRO A 133 13.58 -4.33 -31.56
C PRO A 133 14.11 -3.38 -30.46
N ALA A 134 13.23 -2.91 -29.57
CA ALA A 134 13.58 -2.05 -28.46
C ALA A 134 14.08 -2.87 -27.26
N CYS A 135 15.31 -2.62 -26.82
CA CYS A 135 15.90 -3.28 -25.66
C CYS A 135 15.26 -2.89 -24.31
N ILE A 136 14.47 -1.82 -24.28
CA ILE A 136 13.85 -1.26 -23.08
C ILE A 136 12.36 -1.68 -22.98
N ASP A 137 11.80 -2.33 -24.00
CA ASP A 137 10.37 -2.70 -23.98
C ASP A 137 10.13 -4.00 -23.21
N TYR A 138 9.96 -3.88 -21.89
CA TYR A 138 9.69 -5.01 -20.99
C TYR A 138 8.19 -5.32 -20.83
N ARG A 139 7.31 -4.55 -21.48
CA ARG A 139 5.84 -4.74 -21.39
C ARG A 139 5.44 -6.16 -21.77
N GLN A 140 5.93 -6.64 -22.89
CA GLN A 140 5.56 -7.96 -23.41
C GLN A 140 6.20 -9.08 -22.59
N SER A 141 7.46 -8.89 -22.15
CA SER A 141 8.17 -9.79 -21.25
C SER A 141 7.43 -9.98 -19.92
N TRP A 142 6.96 -8.88 -19.32
CA TRP A 142 6.20 -8.92 -18.06
C TRP A 142 4.82 -9.57 -18.23
N LEU A 143 4.10 -9.26 -19.31
CA LEU A 143 2.79 -9.86 -19.56
C LEU A 143 2.89 -11.39 -19.74
N PHE A 144 3.87 -11.84 -20.54
CA PHE A 144 4.08 -13.27 -20.72
C PHE A 144 4.61 -13.94 -19.45
N TYR A 145 5.43 -13.25 -18.66
CA TYR A 145 5.81 -13.72 -17.33
C TYR A 145 4.57 -14.00 -16.46
N MET A 146 3.64 -13.04 -16.38
CA MET A 146 2.42 -13.18 -15.59
C MET A 146 1.57 -14.37 -16.07
N VAL A 147 1.35 -14.50 -17.37
CA VAL A 147 0.56 -15.62 -17.90
C VAL A 147 1.27 -16.97 -17.68
N LEU A 148 2.54 -17.09 -18.06
CA LEU A 148 3.27 -18.37 -17.98
C LEU A 148 3.47 -18.83 -16.54
N THR A 149 3.81 -17.93 -15.63
CA THR A 149 4.16 -18.28 -14.25
C THR A 149 2.95 -18.35 -13.35
N GLN A 150 2.04 -17.36 -13.41
CA GLN A 150 0.90 -17.28 -12.48
C GLN A 150 -0.27 -18.13 -12.93
N SER A 151 -0.54 -18.24 -14.24
CA SER A 151 -1.72 -18.98 -14.73
C SER A 151 -1.40 -20.39 -15.21
N LEU A 152 -0.25 -20.60 -15.85
CA LEU A 152 0.12 -21.90 -16.44
C LEU A 152 1.13 -22.67 -15.58
N HIS A 153 1.80 -22.01 -14.63
CA HIS A 153 2.89 -22.56 -13.83
C HIS A 153 3.98 -23.25 -14.68
N VAL A 154 4.25 -22.71 -15.88
CA VAL A 154 5.22 -23.23 -16.84
C VAL A 154 6.48 -22.37 -16.81
N GLY A 155 7.63 -23.05 -16.71
CA GLY A 155 8.95 -22.44 -16.71
C GLY A 155 9.46 -22.13 -15.31
N ARG A 156 10.74 -22.42 -15.07
CA ARG A 156 11.43 -22.06 -13.84
C ARG A 156 12.42 -20.94 -14.12
N PHE A 157 12.48 -19.98 -13.20
CA PHE A 157 13.57 -19.02 -13.17
C PHE A 157 14.84 -19.69 -12.65
N ARG A 158 16.01 -19.20 -13.07
CA ARG A 158 17.28 -19.63 -12.48
C ARG A 158 17.40 -19.08 -11.06
N SER A 159 16.85 -17.88 -10.83
CA SER A 159 16.84 -17.21 -9.54
C SER A 159 15.49 -16.54 -9.29
N GLU A 160 15.04 -16.57 -8.04
CA GLU A 160 13.89 -15.77 -7.55
C GLU A 160 14.09 -14.27 -7.81
N THR A 161 15.34 -13.81 -7.88
CA THR A 161 15.67 -12.40 -8.15
C THR A 161 15.39 -11.97 -9.59
N SER A 162 15.33 -12.90 -10.55
CA SER A 162 15.20 -12.56 -11.96
C SER A 162 13.79 -12.09 -12.32
N HIS A 163 12.76 -12.62 -11.65
CA HIS A 163 11.42 -12.04 -11.74
C HIS A 163 11.42 -10.58 -11.26
N THR A 164 12.05 -10.33 -10.10
CA THR A 164 12.15 -8.98 -9.54
C THR A 164 12.82 -8.00 -10.51
N LYS A 165 13.85 -8.44 -11.25
CA LYS A 165 14.52 -7.61 -12.27
C LYS A 165 13.58 -7.24 -13.42
N ILE A 166 12.83 -8.19 -13.98
CA ILE A 166 11.88 -7.90 -15.07
C ILE A 166 10.82 -6.88 -14.61
N CYS A 167 10.32 -7.04 -13.38
CA CYS A 167 9.39 -6.07 -12.79
C CYS A 167 10.05 -4.70 -12.57
N GLN A 168 11.29 -4.64 -12.06
CA GLN A 168 12.05 -3.40 -11.87
C GLN A 168 12.33 -2.68 -13.18
N ASP A 169 12.76 -3.40 -14.21
CA ASP A 169 13.04 -2.83 -15.53
C ASP A 169 11.76 -2.30 -16.19
N PHE A 170 10.62 -3.00 -16.03
CA PHE A 170 9.34 -2.52 -16.54
C PHE A 170 8.80 -1.32 -15.75
N MET A 171 8.97 -1.31 -14.42
CA MET A 171 8.65 -0.14 -13.60
C MET A 171 9.49 1.06 -14.03
N PHE A 172 10.79 0.89 -14.23
CA PHE A 172 11.68 1.94 -14.72
C PHE A 172 11.24 2.46 -16.09
N GLN A 173 10.86 1.58 -17.02
CA GLN A 173 10.30 1.98 -18.32
C GLN A 173 9.08 2.89 -18.13
N LEU A 174 8.14 2.54 -17.25
CA LEU A 174 6.95 3.36 -17.02
C LEU A 174 7.23 4.67 -16.29
N GLU A 175 8.19 4.67 -15.37
CA GLU A 175 8.67 5.89 -14.71
C GLU A 175 9.26 6.86 -15.74
N THR A 176 10.06 6.38 -16.69
CA THR A 176 10.61 7.23 -17.77
C THR A 176 9.54 7.79 -18.69
N LEU A 177 8.42 7.08 -18.86
CA LEU A 177 7.26 7.54 -19.63
C LEU A 177 6.33 8.46 -18.83
N GLY A 178 6.58 8.67 -17.53
CA GLY A 178 5.73 9.45 -16.64
C GLY A 178 4.45 8.74 -16.18
N LEU A 179 4.30 7.44 -16.50
CA LEU A 179 3.14 6.61 -16.14
C LEU A 179 3.35 5.93 -14.78
N TRP A 180 3.57 6.75 -13.75
CA TRP A 180 3.92 6.29 -12.40
C TRP A 180 2.82 5.45 -11.72
N GLU A 181 1.55 5.70 -12.03
CA GLU A 181 0.42 4.92 -11.49
C GLU A 181 0.53 3.44 -11.88
N TRP A 182 0.92 3.18 -13.13
CA TRP A 182 1.10 1.84 -13.66
C TRP A 182 2.41 1.20 -13.14
N ALA A 183 3.44 2.02 -12.86
CA ALA A 183 4.63 1.53 -12.16
C ALA A 183 4.30 1.05 -10.74
N VAL A 184 3.42 1.76 -9.99
CA VAL A 184 2.92 1.28 -8.69
C VAL A 184 2.14 -0.03 -8.86
N PHE A 185 1.31 -0.13 -9.90
CA PHE A 185 0.58 -1.38 -10.17
C PHE A 185 1.53 -2.55 -10.37
N ILE A 186 2.62 -2.41 -11.13
CA ILE A 186 3.62 -3.47 -11.30
C ILE A 186 4.37 -3.72 -9.99
N ALA A 187 4.69 -2.68 -9.21
CA ALA A 187 5.35 -2.84 -7.91
C ALA A 187 4.57 -3.78 -6.98
N LEU A 188 3.24 -3.79 -7.05
CA LEU A 188 2.40 -4.70 -6.25
C LEU A 188 2.58 -6.18 -6.62
N HIS A 189 3.08 -6.48 -7.82
CA HIS A 189 3.30 -7.85 -8.29
C HIS A 189 4.67 -8.42 -7.87
N LEU A 190 5.50 -7.65 -7.15
CA LEU A 190 6.73 -8.18 -6.55
C LEU A 190 6.39 -9.18 -5.44
N GLU A 191 7.11 -10.29 -5.39
CA GLU A 191 6.87 -11.38 -4.42
C GLU A 191 7.17 -10.94 -2.98
N SER A 192 8.30 -10.25 -2.75
CA SER A 192 8.74 -9.85 -1.41
C SER A 192 8.03 -8.59 -0.90
N ALA A 193 7.41 -8.70 0.28
CA ALA A 193 6.73 -7.58 0.93
C ALA A 193 7.66 -6.40 1.25
N GLU A 194 8.90 -6.69 1.65
CA GLU A 194 9.91 -5.67 1.95
C GLU A 194 10.27 -4.87 0.70
N THR A 195 10.46 -5.56 -0.42
CA THR A 195 10.77 -4.91 -1.70
C THR A 195 9.60 -4.10 -2.23
N ARG A 196 8.36 -4.59 -2.09
CA ARG A 196 7.14 -3.84 -2.43
C ARG A 196 7.07 -2.53 -1.66
N GLU A 197 7.26 -2.60 -0.35
CA GLU A 197 7.20 -1.42 0.50
C GLU A 197 8.30 -0.42 0.14
N MET A 198 9.53 -0.89 -0.06
CA MET A 198 10.66 -0.04 -0.45
C MET A 198 10.40 0.67 -1.78
N VAL A 199 9.98 -0.06 -2.81
CA VAL A 199 9.73 0.50 -4.15
C VAL A 199 8.56 1.49 -4.11
N VAL A 200 7.47 1.16 -3.44
CA VAL A 200 6.32 2.07 -3.31
C VAL A 200 6.72 3.33 -2.52
N ARG A 201 7.52 3.22 -1.46
CA ARG A 201 8.05 4.38 -0.73
C ARG A 201 8.98 5.22 -1.59
N GLN A 202 9.83 4.61 -2.40
CA GLN A 202 10.72 5.31 -3.33
C GLN A 202 9.92 6.06 -4.40
N LEU A 203 8.92 5.42 -5.00
CA LEU A 203 8.04 6.04 -5.98
C LEU A 203 7.21 7.16 -5.35
N MET A 204 6.79 7.00 -4.09
CA MET A 204 6.16 8.07 -3.32
C MET A 204 7.10 9.25 -3.06
N SER A 205 8.37 8.98 -2.79
CA SER A 205 9.39 10.02 -2.66
C SER A 205 9.66 10.73 -3.98
N PHE A 206 9.59 10.01 -5.11
CA PHE A 206 9.67 10.56 -6.46
C PHE A 206 8.46 11.47 -6.77
N LEU A 207 7.25 11.08 -6.37
CA LEU A 207 6.06 11.92 -6.50
C LEU A 207 6.21 13.25 -5.75
N HIS A 208 6.78 13.19 -4.54
CA HIS A 208 7.00 14.38 -3.73
C HIS A 208 8.18 15.24 -4.21
N ARG A 209 9.32 14.63 -4.56
CA ARG A 209 10.56 15.34 -4.90
C ARG A 209 10.67 15.74 -6.37
N THR A 210 10.20 14.89 -7.27
CA THR A 210 10.36 15.06 -8.73
C THR A 210 9.13 15.67 -9.37
N LEU A 211 7.94 15.16 -9.03
CA LEU A 211 6.66 15.70 -9.51
C LEU A 211 6.13 16.86 -8.65
N GLN A 212 6.81 17.18 -7.54
CA GLN A 212 6.45 18.29 -6.64
C GLN A 212 5.00 18.24 -6.15
N ILE A 213 4.44 17.04 -5.97
CA ILE A 213 3.09 16.91 -5.40
C ILE A 213 3.15 17.35 -3.93
N PRO A 214 2.33 18.34 -3.53
CA PRO A 214 2.30 18.79 -2.14
C PRO A 214 1.89 17.64 -1.21
N MET A 215 2.67 17.41 -0.15
CA MET A 215 2.36 16.37 0.84
C MET A 215 0.97 16.56 1.48
N ALA A 216 0.49 17.81 1.50
CA ALA A 216 -0.87 18.15 1.91
C ALA A 216 -1.95 17.35 1.16
N TRP A 217 -1.81 17.16 -0.15
CA TRP A 217 -2.80 16.45 -0.97
C TRP A 217 -2.85 14.96 -0.66
N ILE A 218 -1.70 14.38 -0.35
CA ILE A 218 -1.58 12.97 0.06
C ILE A 218 -2.31 12.76 1.40
N TRP A 219 -2.14 13.68 2.34
CA TRP A 219 -2.85 13.65 3.62
C TRP A 219 -4.36 13.85 3.45
N ILE A 220 -4.80 14.71 2.54
CA ILE A 220 -6.22 14.89 2.20
C ILE A 220 -6.81 13.61 1.57
N ALA A 221 -6.07 12.94 0.69
CA ALA A 221 -6.50 11.66 0.12
C ALA A 221 -6.62 10.58 1.22
N ARG A 222 -5.67 10.52 2.16
CA ARG A 222 -5.75 9.63 3.33
C ARG A 222 -6.94 9.95 4.22
N ALA A 223 -7.24 11.23 4.45
CA ALA A 223 -8.43 11.65 5.19
C ALA A 223 -9.72 11.15 4.50
N THR A 224 -9.81 11.29 3.19
CA THR A 224 -10.96 10.83 2.39
C THR A 224 -11.15 9.32 2.51
N ARG A 225 -10.06 8.55 2.52
CA ARG A 225 -10.11 7.11 2.77
C ARG A 225 -10.57 6.77 4.19
N ALA A 226 -10.02 7.44 5.21
CA ALA A 226 -10.39 7.21 6.61
C ALA A 226 -11.87 7.51 6.84
N LYS A 227 -12.40 8.57 6.21
CA LYS A 227 -13.84 8.88 6.20
C LYS A 227 -14.68 7.72 5.67
N TYR A 228 -14.26 7.09 4.57
CA TYR A 228 -14.95 5.93 4.01
C TYR A 228 -14.89 4.69 4.91
N GLN A 229 -13.78 4.52 5.64
CA GLN A 229 -13.60 3.44 6.61
C GLN A 229 -14.36 3.67 7.93
N GLY A 230 -14.84 4.90 8.18
CA GLY A 230 -15.49 5.29 9.43
C GLY A 230 -14.54 5.61 10.58
N ASP A 231 -13.22 5.67 10.31
CA ASP A 231 -12.19 5.94 11.32
C ASP A 231 -12.01 7.45 11.53
N VAL A 232 -12.86 8.04 12.36
CA VAL A 232 -12.90 9.49 12.63
C VAL A 232 -11.59 10.04 13.21
N THR A 233 -10.90 9.27 14.06
CA THR A 233 -9.61 9.66 14.66
C THR A 233 -8.54 9.89 13.59
N TRP A 234 -8.42 8.95 12.66
CA TRP A 234 -7.46 9.01 11.55
C TRP A 234 -7.85 10.04 10.50
N GLU A 235 -9.15 10.24 10.27
CA GLU A 235 -9.66 11.32 9.42
C GLU A 235 -9.19 12.67 9.94
N VAL A 236 -9.46 12.98 11.22
CA VAL A 236 -9.04 14.23 11.85
C VAL A 236 -7.51 14.40 11.80
N PHE A 237 -6.75 13.38 12.20
CA PHE A 237 -5.29 13.43 12.16
C PHE A 237 -4.76 13.76 10.76
N SER A 238 -5.31 13.08 9.74
CA SER A 238 -4.90 13.27 8.36
C SER A 238 -5.30 14.64 7.81
N LEU A 239 -6.49 15.16 8.18
CA LEU A 239 -6.92 16.52 7.80
C LEU A 239 -6.01 17.60 8.39
N LEU A 240 -5.59 17.44 9.65
CA LEU A 240 -4.66 18.38 10.29
C LEU A 240 -3.28 18.39 9.62
N LYS A 241 -2.75 17.21 9.25
CA LYS A 241 -1.51 17.12 8.47
C LYS A 241 -1.67 17.61 7.02
N GLY A 242 -2.89 17.56 6.49
CA GLY A 242 -3.27 18.11 5.18
C GLY A 242 -3.41 19.63 5.14
N GLY A 243 -3.33 20.32 6.28
CA GLY A 243 -3.49 21.77 6.39
C GLY A 243 -4.95 22.26 6.43
N GLU A 244 -5.91 21.34 6.42
CA GLU A 244 -7.36 21.63 6.46
C GLU A 244 -7.85 21.73 7.91
N HIS A 245 -7.30 22.69 8.65
CA HIS A 245 -7.54 22.84 10.09
C HIS A 245 -8.99 23.16 10.45
N GLN A 246 -9.71 23.91 9.60
CA GLN A 246 -11.11 24.27 9.86
C GLN A 246 -12.04 23.06 9.80
N LYS A 247 -11.87 22.19 8.79
CA LYS A 247 -12.66 20.95 8.66
C LYS A 247 -12.31 19.96 9.77
N GLY A 248 -11.02 19.83 10.08
CA GLY A 248 -10.55 19.04 11.22
C GLY A 248 -11.15 19.52 12.54
N HIS A 249 -11.11 20.81 12.83
CA HIS A 249 -11.71 21.40 14.04
C HIS A 249 -13.22 21.18 14.11
N GLY A 250 -13.94 21.29 12.99
CA GLY A 250 -15.36 20.96 12.91
C GLY A 250 -15.65 19.53 13.39
N LEU A 251 -14.91 18.56 12.85
CA LEU A 251 -15.03 17.14 13.20
C LEU A 251 -14.59 16.84 14.65
N VAL A 252 -13.56 17.54 15.13
CA VAL A 252 -13.10 17.44 16.52
C VAL A 252 -14.24 17.80 17.45
N LEU A 253 -14.87 18.95 17.22
CA LEU A 253 -15.95 19.43 18.07
C LEU A 253 -17.23 18.61 17.93
N SER A 254 -17.52 18.08 16.74
CA SER A 254 -18.78 17.36 16.52
C SER A 254 -18.76 15.93 17.08
N GLN A 255 -17.68 15.17 16.86
CA GLN A 255 -17.67 13.72 17.08
C GLN A 255 -16.48 13.25 17.91
N LEU A 256 -15.27 13.74 17.62
CA LEU A 256 -14.06 13.19 18.27
C LEU A 256 -13.95 13.57 19.75
N ALA A 257 -14.11 14.84 20.09
CA ALA A 257 -13.97 15.32 21.47
C ALA A 257 -15.03 14.69 22.40
N PRO A 258 -16.32 14.64 22.03
CA PRO A 258 -17.32 13.91 22.81
C PRO A 258 -16.96 12.43 22.99
N ALA A 259 -16.63 11.72 21.90
CA ALA A 259 -16.29 10.30 21.98
C ALA A 259 -15.04 10.02 22.83
N CYS A 260 -14.01 10.85 22.76
CA CYS A 260 -12.80 10.71 23.55
C CYS A 260 -13.04 10.96 25.05
N ILE A 261 -13.89 11.93 25.41
CA ILE A 261 -14.21 12.25 26.80
C ILE A 261 -15.04 11.14 27.44
N LEU A 262 -16.06 10.64 26.74
CA LEU A 262 -16.89 9.51 27.19
C LEU A 262 -16.05 8.23 27.38
N ARG A 263 -15.05 8.01 26.51
CA ARG A 263 -14.12 6.87 26.60
C ARG A 263 -12.96 7.09 27.58
N GLY A 264 -12.82 8.28 28.17
CA GLY A 264 -11.73 8.65 29.08
C GLY A 264 -10.34 8.77 28.43
N GLN A 265 -10.25 8.87 27.09
CA GLN A 265 -8.99 8.93 26.36
C GLN A 265 -8.48 10.38 26.21
N LEU A 266 -8.22 11.03 27.35
CA LEU A 266 -7.73 12.40 27.41
C LEU A 266 -6.36 12.64 26.73
N PRO A 267 -5.37 11.70 26.75
CA PRO A 267 -4.05 11.93 26.14
C PRO A 267 -4.09 12.07 24.62
N ILE A 268 -4.97 11.31 23.96
CA ILE A 268 -5.14 11.36 22.49
C ILE A 268 -5.77 12.70 22.10
N LEU A 269 -6.73 13.17 22.88
CA LEU A 269 -7.37 14.46 22.67
C LEU A 269 -6.37 15.61 22.86
N ASP A 270 -5.51 15.57 23.88
CA ASP A 270 -4.46 16.57 24.08
C ASP A 270 -3.49 16.65 22.90
N HIS A 271 -3.03 15.49 22.42
CA HIS A 271 -2.13 15.43 21.26
C HIS A 271 -2.78 16.01 19.99
N ILE A 272 -4.04 15.69 19.73
CA ILE A 272 -4.77 16.18 18.56
C ILE A 272 -5.04 17.68 18.68
N LEU A 273 -5.44 18.17 19.84
CA LEU A 273 -5.66 19.60 20.09
C LEU A 273 -4.35 20.40 19.99
N GLY A 274 -3.22 19.82 20.42
CA GLY A 274 -1.88 20.43 20.29
C GLY A 274 -1.38 20.55 18.85
N MET A 275 -1.89 19.73 17.93
CA MET A 275 -1.56 19.83 16.49
C MET A 275 -2.37 20.87 15.73
N ILE A 276 -3.40 21.46 16.34
CA ILE A 276 -4.24 22.46 15.69
C ILE A 276 -3.58 23.84 15.81
N ASP A 277 -3.31 24.45 14.66
CA ASP A 277 -2.81 25.83 14.60
C ASP A 277 -3.97 26.81 14.89
N GLN A 278 -3.93 27.46 16.05
CA GLN A 278 -4.98 28.36 16.54
C GLN A 278 -5.22 29.55 15.59
N SER A 279 -4.22 29.95 14.82
CA SER A 279 -4.30 31.08 13.89
C SER A 279 -5.14 30.79 12.64
N LYS A 280 -5.33 29.51 12.30
CA LYS A 280 -6.00 29.06 11.06
C LYS A 280 -7.43 28.57 11.29
N VAL A 281 -7.94 28.70 12.51
CA VAL A 281 -9.24 28.17 12.92
C VAL A 281 -10.15 29.28 13.41
N SER A 282 -11.33 29.39 12.79
CA SER A 282 -12.38 30.29 13.27
C SER A 282 -13.13 29.65 14.45
N GLY A 283 -13.34 30.43 15.52
CA GLY A 283 -14.11 29.98 16.70
C GLY A 283 -13.36 29.00 17.61
N TRP A 284 -12.02 29.06 17.67
CA TRP A 284 -11.25 28.28 18.64
C TRP A 284 -11.63 28.59 20.09
N GLU A 285 -11.84 29.88 20.38
CA GLU A 285 -12.20 30.36 21.73
C GLU A 285 -13.54 29.79 22.22
N THR A 286 -14.51 29.67 21.33
CA THR A 286 -15.85 29.12 21.64
C THR A 286 -15.90 27.59 21.68
N GLY A 287 -14.88 26.89 21.17
CA GLY A 287 -14.88 25.44 21.00
C GLY A 287 -13.65 24.76 21.60
N GLY A 288 -12.60 24.64 20.79
CA GLY A 288 -11.38 23.88 21.12
C GLY A 288 -10.68 24.36 22.40
N SER A 289 -10.76 25.65 22.72
CA SER A 289 -10.17 26.20 23.95
C SER A 289 -10.78 25.60 25.22
N ILE A 290 -12.08 25.27 25.19
CA ILE A 290 -12.79 24.74 26.36
C ILE A 290 -12.41 23.28 26.59
N TYR A 291 -12.30 22.50 25.52
CA TYR A 291 -11.77 21.13 25.61
C TYR A 291 -10.32 21.09 26.04
N GLN A 292 -9.48 22.01 25.54
CA GLN A 292 -8.08 22.10 25.94
C GLN A 292 -7.93 22.49 27.42
N LYS A 293 -8.71 23.47 27.89
CA LYS A 293 -8.75 23.85 29.32
C LYS A 293 -9.25 22.70 30.18
N TYR A 294 -10.25 21.96 29.72
CA TYR A 294 -10.78 20.81 30.44
C TYR A 294 -9.74 19.69 30.60
N VAL A 295 -9.04 19.33 29.53
CA VAL A 295 -7.99 18.31 29.57
C VAL A 295 -6.89 18.72 30.55
N LYS A 296 -6.45 19.98 30.52
CA LYS A 296 -5.48 20.53 31.49
C LYS A 296 -6.00 20.46 32.93
N CYS A 297 -7.24 20.88 33.17
CA CYS A 297 -7.86 20.79 34.49
C CYS A 297 -7.89 19.34 35.01
N CYS A 298 -8.19 18.36 34.14
CA CYS A 298 -8.19 16.96 34.52
C CYS A 298 -6.78 16.44 34.84
N THR A 299 -5.77 16.79 34.03
CA THR A 299 -4.38 16.39 34.31
C THR A 299 -3.85 17.02 35.60
N ASP A 300 -4.13 18.30 35.81
CA ASP A 300 -3.69 19.03 37.00
C ASP A 300 -4.40 18.53 38.25
N PHE A 301 -5.67 18.14 38.14
CA PHE A 301 -6.43 17.51 39.21
C PHE A 301 -5.87 16.12 39.57
N GLU A 302 -5.55 15.27 38.58
CA GLU A 302 -4.95 13.95 38.83
C GLU A 302 -3.59 14.07 39.54
N VAL A 303 -2.76 15.03 39.12
CA VAL A 303 -1.49 15.34 39.78
C VAL A 303 -1.73 15.83 41.22
N SER A 304 -2.69 16.73 41.42
CA SER A 304 -3.02 17.29 42.73
C SER A 304 -3.57 16.25 43.70
N ILE A 305 -4.48 15.37 43.27
CA ILE A 305 -4.99 14.24 44.08
C ILE A 305 -3.89 13.23 44.39
N GLY A 306 -3.01 12.92 43.43
CA GLY A 306 -1.85 12.06 43.67
C GLY A 306 -0.97 12.60 44.81
N ARG A 307 -0.77 13.92 44.84
CA ARG A 307 -0.03 14.61 45.92
C ARG A 307 -0.82 14.68 47.23
N LEU A 308 -2.14 14.87 47.19
CA LEU A 308 -3.01 14.89 48.39
C LEU A 308 -3.16 13.50 49.06
N LYS A 309 -3.16 12.40 48.29
CA LYS A 309 -3.14 11.04 48.86
C LYS A 309 -1.83 10.71 49.58
N LEU A 310 -0.72 11.34 49.18
CA LEU A 310 0.57 11.25 49.87
C LEU A 310 0.58 12.04 51.20
N LYS A 311 -0.23 13.11 51.29
CA LYS A 311 -0.46 13.90 52.52
C LYS A 311 -0.95 13.04 53.70
N GLY A 312 -1.77 12.02 53.44
CA GLY A 312 -2.29 11.11 54.46
C GLY A 312 -1.30 10.10 55.04
N LYS A 313 -0.07 9.96 54.48
CA LYS A 313 0.92 8.96 54.91
C LYS A 313 2.21 9.54 55.49
N VAL A 314 2.50 10.84 55.31
CA VAL A 314 3.80 11.43 55.69
C VAL A 314 3.59 12.82 56.30
N SER A 315 4.23 13.06 57.46
CA SER A 315 4.07 14.26 58.31
C SER A 315 4.73 15.55 57.78
N TYR A 316 5.49 15.51 56.68
CA TYR A 316 6.16 16.66 56.06
C TYR A 316 5.45 17.16 54.79
N SER A 317 4.13 17.01 54.73
CA SER A 317 3.36 17.11 53.49
C SER A 317 2.68 18.47 53.26
N SER A 318 2.90 19.45 54.14
CA SER A 318 2.46 20.85 53.96
C SER A 318 3.11 21.52 52.73
N ASP A 319 4.32 21.09 52.34
CA ASP A 319 5.15 21.80 51.37
C ASP A 319 5.01 21.26 49.93
N LEU A 320 4.23 20.20 49.71
CA LEU A 320 4.18 19.47 48.43
C LEU A 320 3.08 19.94 47.46
N VAL A 321 2.12 20.74 47.92
CA VAL A 321 1.11 21.37 47.06
C VAL A 321 0.96 22.82 47.49
N PRO A 322 1.51 23.79 46.73
CA PRO A 322 1.27 25.21 46.97
C PRO A 322 -0.25 25.46 46.99
N GLU A 323 -0.75 26.13 48.03
CA GLU A 323 -2.16 26.55 48.11
C GLU A 323 -2.57 27.42 46.89
N GLN A 324 -1.59 28.07 46.26
CA GLN A 324 -1.74 28.81 45.01
C GLN A 324 -2.13 27.92 43.82
N ASP A 325 -1.60 26.70 43.73
CA ASP A 325 -1.92 25.80 42.61
C ASP A 325 -3.34 25.26 42.73
N ILE A 326 -3.81 25.03 43.96
CA ILE A 326 -5.20 24.69 44.26
C ILE A 326 -6.12 25.86 43.89
N HIS A 327 -5.74 27.09 44.27
CA HIS A 327 -6.53 28.28 43.96
C HIS A 327 -6.62 28.59 42.45
N ASN A 328 -5.52 28.42 41.73
CA ASN A 328 -5.51 28.57 40.27
C ASN A 328 -6.40 27.54 39.59
N LEU A 329 -6.36 26.28 40.05
CA LEU A 329 -7.21 25.21 39.54
C LEU A 329 -8.69 25.47 39.84
N GLN A 330 -9.02 26.06 41.00
CA GLN A 330 -10.38 26.49 41.34
C GLN A 330 -10.88 27.57 40.36
N ILE A 331 -10.11 28.62 40.13
CA ILE A 331 -10.45 29.70 39.21
C ILE A 331 -10.66 29.15 37.80
N ASP A 332 -9.78 28.25 37.34
CA ASP A 332 -9.88 27.65 36.01
C ASP A 332 -11.14 26.77 35.86
N VAL A 333 -11.51 25.99 36.89
CA VAL A 333 -12.72 25.17 36.87
C VAL A 333 -14.00 26.03 36.92
N GLN A 334 -14.01 27.12 37.69
CA GLN A 334 -15.13 28.08 37.70
C GLN A 334 -15.29 28.80 36.34
N GLN A 335 -14.18 29.20 35.71
CA GLN A 335 -14.19 29.75 34.35
C GLN A 335 -14.65 28.73 33.30
N LEU A 336 -14.39 27.44 33.53
CA LEU A 336 -14.84 26.37 32.66
C LEU A 336 -16.35 26.14 32.81
N MET A 337 -16.87 26.12 34.04
CA MET A 337 -18.30 26.02 34.32
C MET A 337 -19.13 27.14 33.72
N THR A 338 -18.61 28.38 33.68
CA THR A 338 -19.30 29.51 33.02
C THR A 338 -19.28 29.44 31.50
N LYS A 339 -18.31 28.73 30.91
CA LYS A 339 -18.12 28.60 29.44
C LYS A 339 -18.73 27.33 28.84
N LEU A 340 -18.97 26.29 29.62
CA LEU A 340 -19.66 25.06 29.16
C LEU A 340 -21.06 25.32 28.59
N PRO A 341 -21.91 26.20 29.18
CA PRO A 341 -23.21 26.52 28.61
C PRO A 341 -23.13 27.18 27.22
N LEU A 342 -22.05 27.92 26.95
CA LEU A 342 -21.82 28.58 25.66
C LEU A 342 -21.50 27.59 24.53
N LEU A 343 -20.85 26.45 24.85
CA LEU A 343 -20.66 25.34 23.89
C LEU A 343 -21.99 24.74 23.44
N MET A 344 -22.95 24.67 24.36
CA MET A 344 -24.25 24.10 24.10
C MET A 344 -25.12 25.03 23.28
N ALA A 345 -25.21 26.31 23.68
CA ALA A 345 -26.11 27.30 23.07
C ALA A 345 -25.93 27.44 21.56
N GLN A 346 -24.75 27.12 21.02
CA GLN A 346 -24.48 27.20 19.58
C GLN A 346 -24.80 25.92 18.79
N ARG A 347 -25.07 24.76 19.43
CA ARG A 347 -25.09 23.45 18.75
C ARG A 347 -26.12 22.41 19.24
N ILE A 348 -27.15 22.84 19.98
CA ILE A 348 -28.16 21.97 20.65
C ILE A 348 -28.82 20.96 19.69
N GLU A 349 -29.00 21.30 18.42
CA GLU A 349 -29.70 20.45 17.44
C GLU A 349 -28.80 19.39 16.76
N ALA A 350 -27.46 19.48 16.89
CA ALA A 350 -26.57 18.76 15.99
C ALA A 350 -26.13 17.37 16.47
N ASN A 351 -25.93 17.12 17.78
CA ASN A 351 -25.42 15.83 18.27
C ASN A 351 -25.86 15.50 19.72
N PRO A 352 -26.50 14.35 19.99
CA PRO A 352 -26.85 13.92 21.35
C PRO A 352 -25.60 13.56 22.19
N GLU A 353 -24.53 13.07 21.55
CA GLU A 353 -23.27 12.74 22.24
C GLU A 353 -22.59 13.97 22.86
N LEU A 354 -22.77 15.14 22.25
CA LEU A 354 -22.23 16.39 22.77
C LEU A 354 -22.93 16.77 24.08
N GLN A 355 -24.25 16.56 24.19
CA GLN A 355 -25.01 16.84 25.42
C GLN A 355 -24.56 15.95 26.57
N VAL A 356 -24.36 14.66 26.32
CA VAL A 356 -23.85 13.71 27.32
C VAL A 356 -22.42 14.09 27.74
N CYS A 357 -21.57 14.47 26.78
CA CYS A 357 -20.22 14.93 27.08
C CYS A 357 -20.22 16.18 27.97
N VAL A 358 -21.06 17.19 27.69
CA VAL A 358 -21.12 18.39 28.54
C VAL A 358 -21.62 18.04 29.94
N ALA A 359 -22.61 17.15 30.07
CA ALA A 359 -23.08 16.68 31.36
C ALA A 359 -21.98 15.93 32.15
N GLU A 360 -21.20 15.07 31.49
CA GLU A 360 -20.06 14.39 32.11
C GLU A 360 -18.94 15.36 32.52
N MET A 361 -18.61 16.33 31.65
CA MET A 361 -17.64 17.36 31.96
C MET A 361 -18.07 18.18 33.17
N ALA A 362 -19.34 18.62 33.20
CA ALA A 362 -19.92 19.34 34.33
C ALA A 362 -19.89 18.48 35.61
N SER A 363 -20.28 17.20 35.53
CA SER A 363 -20.20 16.28 36.68
C SER A 363 -18.77 16.14 37.21
N LYS A 364 -17.78 15.94 36.34
CA LYS A 364 -16.37 15.86 36.75
C LYS A 364 -15.89 17.18 37.37
N CYS A 365 -16.19 18.32 36.78
CA CYS A 365 -15.83 19.64 37.34
C CYS A 365 -16.46 19.88 38.71
N THR A 366 -17.74 19.51 38.91
CA THR A 366 -18.39 19.64 40.23
C THR A 366 -17.79 18.71 41.28
N ASN A 367 -17.36 17.51 40.90
CA ASN A 367 -16.63 16.61 41.80
C ASN A 367 -15.25 17.15 42.15
N VAL A 368 -14.55 17.80 41.22
CA VAL A 368 -13.28 18.49 41.47
C VAL A 368 -13.48 19.64 42.46
N LEU A 369 -14.45 20.52 42.25
CA LEU A 369 -14.74 21.63 43.17
C LEU A 369 -15.14 21.13 44.57
N ARG A 370 -15.90 20.03 44.65
CA ARG A 370 -16.22 19.39 45.94
C ARG A 370 -14.96 18.90 46.66
N ALA A 371 -14.07 18.20 45.95
CA ALA A 371 -12.83 17.69 46.55
C ALA A 371 -11.92 18.81 47.07
N LEU A 372 -12.06 20.02 46.53
CA LEU A 372 -11.33 21.22 46.96
C LEU A 372 -12.03 22.02 48.07
N LYS A 373 -13.16 21.52 48.61
CA LYS A 373 -13.91 22.08 49.76
C LYS A 373 -14.42 23.52 49.61
N ASP A 374 -14.73 23.99 48.39
CA ASP A 374 -15.21 25.36 48.15
C ASP A 374 -16.66 25.44 47.62
N LEU A 375 -17.46 24.38 47.75
CA LEU A 375 -18.90 24.47 47.46
C LEU A 375 -19.62 25.26 48.57
N THR A 376 -19.38 26.56 48.63
CA THR A 376 -20.22 27.47 49.40
C THR A 376 -21.59 27.57 48.74
N ILE A 377 -22.64 27.60 49.57
CA ILE A 377 -24.06 27.56 49.16
C ILE A 377 -24.41 28.66 48.12
N GLN A 378 -23.63 29.75 48.03
CA GLN A 378 -23.85 30.82 47.05
C GLN A 378 -23.49 30.44 45.61
N GLU A 379 -22.56 29.51 45.40
CA GLU A 379 -22.19 29.02 44.05
C GLU A 379 -23.17 27.95 43.52
N SER A 380 -24.08 27.44 44.37
CA SER A 380 -25.13 26.48 44.01
C SER A 380 -26.17 27.02 43.01
N ALA A 381 -26.29 28.34 42.87
CA ALA A 381 -27.13 28.97 41.85
C ALA A 381 -26.56 28.80 40.43
N THR A 382 -25.24 28.64 40.28
CA THR A 382 -24.62 28.32 38.97
C THR A 382 -24.77 26.85 38.59
N LEU A 383 -25.02 25.98 39.59
CA LEU A 383 -25.31 24.55 39.40
C LEU A 383 -26.72 24.32 38.83
N THR A 384 -27.66 25.23 39.05
CA THR A 384 -29.03 25.13 38.48
C THR A 384 -29.08 25.46 37.00
N ASP A 385 -28.13 26.24 36.48
CA ASP A 385 -28.03 26.60 35.06
C ASP A 385 -27.21 25.59 34.24
N LEU A 386 -26.56 24.62 34.91
CA LEU A 386 -25.78 23.58 34.25
C LEU A 386 -26.68 22.41 33.77
N PRO A 387 -26.39 21.83 32.60
CA PRO A 387 -27.12 20.71 31.98
C PRO A 387 -26.76 19.38 32.65
N LEU A 388 -26.90 19.28 33.96
CA LEU A 388 -26.70 18.03 34.67
C LEU A 388 -27.95 17.16 34.50
N THR A 389 -27.77 15.86 34.33
CA THR A 389 -28.88 14.91 34.39
C THR A 389 -29.57 15.00 35.75
N GLU A 390 -30.89 14.79 35.79
CA GLU A 390 -31.69 14.96 37.01
C GLU A 390 -31.17 14.10 38.17
N GLU A 391 -30.71 12.89 37.88
CA GLU A 391 -30.07 11.99 38.85
C GLU A 391 -28.75 12.55 39.40
N GLN A 392 -27.88 13.10 38.52
CA GLN A 392 -26.63 13.71 38.95
C GLN A 392 -26.90 14.95 39.80
N ARG A 393 -27.88 15.78 39.44
CA ARG A 393 -28.32 16.95 40.23
C ARG A 393 -28.81 16.55 41.61
N MET A 394 -29.65 15.52 41.68
CA MET A 394 -30.16 15.01 42.96
C MET A 394 -29.02 14.49 43.83
N SER A 395 -28.10 13.71 43.27
CA SER A 395 -26.97 13.15 44.03
C SER A 395 -25.99 14.24 44.53
N THR A 396 -25.77 15.29 43.73
CA THR A 396 -24.87 16.39 44.10
C THR A 396 -25.50 17.22 45.22
N VAL A 397 -26.79 17.54 45.12
CA VAL A 397 -27.54 18.26 46.17
C VAL A 397 -27.60 17.45 47.46
N GLN A 398 -27.90 16.15 47.39
CA GLN A 398 -27.90 15.28 48.57
C GLN A 398 -26.53 15.24 49.27
N LYS A 399 -25.45 15.09 48.50
CA LYS A 399 -24.09 15.06 49.06
C LYS A 399 -23.69 16.40 49.66
N ILE A 400 -23.97 17.53 48.98
CA ILE A 400 -23.72 18.87 49.51
C ILE A 400 -24.49 19.08 50.83
N SER A 401 -25.74 18.64 50.89
CA SER A 401 -26.52 18.74 52.12
C SER A 401 -25.92 17.91 53.26
N SER A 402 -25.45 16.68 52.97
CA SER A 402 -24.78 15.83 53.95
C SER A 402 -23.48 16.45 54.46
N ASP A 403 -22.62 16.93 53.56
CA ASP A 403 -21.34 17.55 53.92
C ASP A 403 -21.56 18.79 54.80
N TYR A 404 -22.59 19.60 54.50
CA TYR A 404 -22.98 20.75 55.32
C TYR A 404 -23.53 20.36 56.70
N PHE A 405 -24.33 19.28 56.77
CA PHE A 405 -24.79 18.76 58.05
C PHE A 405 -23.62 18.26 58.90
N ASP A 406 -22.65 17.56 58.30
CA ASP A 406 -21.45 17.09 59.00
C ASP A 406 -20.57 18.27 59.48
N GLU A 407 -20.44 19.34 58.68
CA GLU A 407 -19.76 20.57 59.10
C GLU A 407 -20.48 21.24 60.28
N ILE A 408 -21.81 21.35 60.25
CA ILE A 408 -22.57 21.88 61.40
C ILE A 408 -22.38 21.00 62.63
N LEU A 409 -22.42 19.67 62.47
CA LEU A 409 -22.27 18.74 63.58
C LEU A 409 -20.88 18.85 64.22
N THR A 410 -19.82 18.93 63.40
CA THR A 410 -18.45 19.12 63.90
C THR A 410 -18.24 20.48 64.55
N VAL A 411 -18.86 21.55 64.03
CA VAL A 411 -18.87 22.88 64.69
C VAL A 411 -19.66 22.85 66.00
N ALA A 412 -20.78 22.11 66.05
CA ALA A 412 -21.57 21.95 67.27
C ALA A 412 -20.80 21.14 68.32
N GLU A 413 -20.13 20.04 67.94
CA GLU A 413 -19.30 19.23 68.84
C GLU A 413 -18.10 20.02 69.40
N THR A 414 -17.46 20.85 68.57
CA THR A 414 -16.34 21.71 69.02
C THR A 414 -16.78 22.91 69.87
N SER A 415 -18.06 23.31 69.81
CA SER A 415 -18.63 24.37 70.65
C SER A 415 -19.14 23.91 72.03
N VAL A 416 -19.28 22.58 72.22
CA VAL A 416 -19.79 21.96 73.45
C VAL A 416 -18.66 21.43 74.35
N CYS A 417 -17.42 21.39 73.87
CA CYS A 417 -16.19 21.26 74.68
C CYS A 417 -15.60 22.63 75.01
#